data_AF-A0A1C0STU5-F1
#
_entry.id   AF-A0A1C0STU5-F1
#
_cell.length_a   1.000
_cell.length_b   1.000
_cell.length_c   1.000
_cell.angle_alpha   90.00
_cell.angle_beta   90.00
_cell.angle_gamma   90.00
#
_symmetry.space_group_name_H-M   'P 1'
#
loop_
_entity.id
_entity.type
_entity.pdbx_description
1 polymer ?
#
loop_
_entity_poly.entity_id
_entity_poly.type
_entity_poly.pdbx_seq_one_letter_code
_entity_poly.pdbx_strand_id
1 'polypeptide(L)'
;MQFHPACQEGDRNHLTQRRLNQRLATAQRLLETGSCSIGRIAEMAGFGSTVSLRQHFTRAFSISPASYRRQFRKKPAALAAW
;
A
#
# COMPACT_ATOMS: atom_id res chain seq x y z
N MET A 1 -36.69 -32.71 8.85
CA MET A 1 -35.79 -32.21 9.91
C MET A 1 -34.80 -31.25 9.28
N GLN A 2 -34.70 -30.05 9.84
CA GLN A 2 -34.19 -28.85 9.19
C GLN A 2 -32.70 -28.65 9.46
N PHE A 3 -31.90 -28.33 8.44
CA PHE A 3 -30.65 -27.58 8.60
C PHE A 3 -30.47 -26.66 7.38
N HIS A 4 -30.89 -25.41 7.53
CA HIS A 4 -30.39 -24.30 6.73
C HIS A 4 -28.98 -23.95 7.21
N PRO A 5 -28.00 -23.87 6.32
CA PRO A 5 -27.04 -22.80 6.37
C PRO A 5 -27.36 -21.86 5.21
N ALA A 6 -27.86 -20.67 5.54
CA ALA A 6 -27.62 -19.53 4.69
C ALA A 6 -26.10 -19.37 4.62
N CYS A 7 -25.45 -19.89 3.56
CA CYS A 7 -24.10 -19.49 3.20
C CYS A 7 -24.17 -18.07 2.63
N GLN A 8 -24.33 -17.15 3.57
CA GLN A 8 -23.84 -15.78 3.62
C GLN A 8 -23.57 -15.12 2.26
N GLU A 9 -24.54 -14.29 1.87
CA GLU A 9 -24.39 -13.11 1.02
C GLU A 9 -23.13 -12.30 1.41
N GLY A 10 -22.09 -12.28 0.57
CA GLY A 10 -21.00 -11.33 0.75
C GLY A 10 -19.67 -11.68 0.08
N ASP A 11 -19.54 -11.51 -1.24
CA ASP A 11 -18.20 -11.33 -1.83
C ASP A 11 -18.14 -10.37 -3.02
N ARG A 12 -19.13 -9.45 -3.16
CA ARG A 12 -19.01 -8.36 -4.15
C ARG A 12 -17.95 -7.30 -3.76
N ASN A 13 -17.32 -7.41 -2.59
CA ASN A 13 -16.37 -6.42 -2.07
C ASN A 13 -14.90 -6.89 -2.02
N HIS A 14 -14.61 -8.18 -2.20
CA HIS A 14 -13.25 -8.70 -2.09
C HIS A 14 -12.42 -8.48 -3.36
N LEU A 15 -13.07 -8.41 -4.52
CA LEU A 15 -12.42 -8.16 -5.82
C LEU A 15 -11.88 -6.74 -5.95
N THR A 16 -12.64 -5.74 -5.48
CA THR A 16 -12.22 -4.33 -5.46
C THR A 16 -11.10 -4.11 -4.44
N GLN A 17 -11.19 -4.78 -3.28
CA GLN A 17 -10.14 -4.76 -2.26
C GLN A 17 -8.83 -5.39 -2.77
N ARG A 18 -8.89 -6.46 -3.57
CA ARG A 18 -7.70 -7.12 -4.11
C ARG A 18 -6.92 -6.22 -5.09
N ARG A 19 -7.60 -5.34 -5.83
CA ARG A 19 -6.93 -4.33 -6.69
C ARG A 19 -6.21 -3.26 -5.89
N LEU A 20 -6.76 -2.85 -4.76
CA LEU A 20 -6.07 -1.92 -3.85
C LEU A 20 -4.84 -2.57 -3.25
N ASN A 21 -4.91 -3.86 -2.88
CA ASN A 21 -3.77 -4.56 -2.31
C ASN A 21 -2.60 -4.68 -3.29
N GLN A 22 -2.87 -4.96 -4.57
CA GLN A 22 -1.82 -4.97 -5.60
C GLN A 22 -1.17 -3.59 -5.78
N ARG A 23 -1.97 -2.52 -5.74
CA ARG A 23 -1.46 -1.14 -5.87
C ARG A 23 -0.66 -0.71 -4.65
N LEU A 24 -1.05 -1.18 -3.47
CA LEU A 24 -0.31 -0.98 -2.22
C LEU A 24 1.04 -1.71 -2.25
N ALA A 25 1.08 -2.96 -2.74
CA ALA A 25 2.32 -3.70 -2.90
C ALA A 25 3.30 -3.01 -3.87
N THR A 26 2.79 -2.45 -4.98
CA THR A 26 3.59 -1.63 -5.91
C THR A 26 4.11 -0.36 -5.23
N ALA A 27 3.26 0.36 -4.51
CA ALA A 27 3.67 1.55 -3.76
C ALA A 27 4.73 1.24 -2.71
N GLN A 28 4.61 0.10 -2.01
CA GLN A 28 5.57 -0.37 -1.02
C GLN A 28 6.94 -0.64 -1.67
N ARG A 29 6.98 -1.41 -2.76
CA ARG A 29 8.21 -1.70 -3.49
C ARG A 29 8.90 -0.42 -3.99
N LEU A 30 8.13 0.54 -4.48
CA LEU A 30 8.63 1.84 -4.92
C LEU A 30 9.12 2.73 -3.77
N LEU A 31 8.57 2.61 -2.57
CA LEU A 31 9.07 3.30 -1.37
C LEU A 31 10.36 2.67 -0.83
N GLU A 32 10.56 1.37 -1.08
CA GLU A 32 11.75 0.62 -0.68
C GLU A 32 12.92 0.82 -1.63
N THR A 33 12.67 0.84 -2.95
CA THR A 33 13.71 0.97 -3.97
C THR A 33 13.86 2.40 -4.51
N GLY A 34 12.81 3.21 -4.44
CA GLY A 34 12.73 4.47 -5.16
C GLY A 34 13.12 5.70 -4.32
N SER A 35 14.11 6.44 -4.81
CA SER A 35 14.45 7.80 -4.34
C SER A 35 13.42 8.86 -4.75
N CYS A 36 12.46 8.50 -5.62
CA CYS A 36 11.44 9.37 -6.17
C CYS A 36 10.53 9.98 -5.09
N SER A 37 9.99 11.17 -5.38
CA SER A 37 9.03 11.86 -4.51
C SER A 37 7.72 11.07 -4.36
N ILE A 38 7.03 11.24 -3.22
CA ILE A 38 5.79 10.50 -2.90
C ILE A 38 4.70 10.73 -3.97
N GLY A 39 4.64 11.91 -4.58
CA GLY A 39 3.73 12.18 -5.70
C GLY A 39 4.01 11.31 -6.93
N ARG A 40 5.28 11.11 -7.28
CA ARG A 40 5.67 10.22 -8.39
C ARG A 40 5.26 8.78 -8.10
N ILE A 41 5.40 8.34 -6.84
CA ILE A 41 5.00 6.99 -6.40
C ILE A 41 3.48 6.82 -6.50
N ALA A 42 2.70 7.85 -6.18
CA ALA A 42 1.24 7.82 -6.30
C ALA A 42 0.77 7.67 -7.75
N GLU A 43 1.41 8.38 -8.68
CA GLU A 43 1.16 8.21 -10.12
C GLU A 43 1.52 6.80 -10.59
N MET A 44 2.72 6.32 -10.25
CA MET A 44 3.19 4.98 -10.67
C MET A 44 2.37 3.83 -10.08
N ALA A 45 1.82 3.98 -8.87
CA ALA A 45 0.93 3.00 -8.25
C ALA A 45 -0.56 3.19 -8.63
N GLY A 46 -0.84 4.13 -9.55
CA GLY A 46 -2.17 4.36 -10.14
C GLY A 46 -3.17 5.09 -9.23
N PHE A 47 -2.72 5.76 -8.17
CA PHE A 47 -3.57 6.53 -7.24
C PHE A 47 -3.97 7.92 -7.77
N GLY A 48 -3.28 8.42 -8.80
CA GLY A 48 -3.58 9.70 -9.45
C GLY A 48 -3.36 10.94 -8.56
N SER A 49 -3.02 10.75 -7.28
CA SER A 49 -2.70 11.82 -6.33
C SER A 49 -2.05 11.30 -5.06
N THR A 50 -1.14 12.10 -4.52
CA THR A 50 -0.46 11.84 -3.23
C THR A 50 -1.45 11.66 -2.07
N VAL A 51 -2.56 12.42 -2.08
CA VAL A 51 -3.59 12.39 -1.03
C VAL A 51 -4.31 11.05 -1.00
N SER A 52 -4.79 10.57 -2.16
CA SER A 52 -5.45 9.28 -2.30
C SER A 52 -4.53 8.14 -1.87
N LEU A 53 -3.27 8.15 -2.32
CA LEU A 53 -2.26 7.17 -1.86
C LEU A 53 -2.10 7.22 -0.34
N ARG A 54 -1.99 8.41 0.28
CA ARG A 54 -1.89 8.54 1.74
C ARG A 54 -3.09 7.95 2.47
N GLN A 55 -4.30 8.25 2.01
CA GLN A 55 -5.54 7.79 2.65
C GLN A 55 -5.63 6.26 2.61
N HIS A 56 -5.43 5.66 1.43
CA HIS A 56 -5.47 4.21 1.28
C HIS A 56 -4.32 3.51 2.03
N PHE A 57 -3.11 4.06 1.95
CA PHE A 57 -1.93 3.49 2.61
C PHE A 57 -2.03 3.58 4.14
N THR A 58 -2.49 4.71 4.68
CA THR A 58 -2.69 4.88 6.13
C THR A 58 -3.81 3.97 6.63
N ARG A 59 -4.88 3.77 5.84
CA ARG A 59 -5.96 2.85 6.20
C ARG A 59 -5.53 1.37 6.16
N ALA A 60 -4.55 1.03 5.33
CA ALA A 60 -4.04 -0.33 5.22
C ALA A 60 -2.86 -0.65 6.18
N PHE A 61 -1.96 0.30 6.42
CA PHE A 61 -0.72 0.09 7.19
C PHE A 61 -0.64 0.91 8.49
N SER A 62 -1.65 1.73 8.79
CA SER A 62 -1.70 2.62 9.97
C SER A 62 -0.56 3.64 10.08
N ILE A 63 0.26 3.79 9.04
CA ILE A 63 1.38 4.73 8.99
C ILE A 63 1.40 5.47 7.66
N SER A 64 1.88 6.70 7.67
CA SER A 64 1.99 7.48 6.43
C SER A 64 3.14 6.96 5.55
N PRO A 65 3.00 6.99 4.21
CA PRO A 65 4.05 6.62 3.25
C PRO A 65 5.37 7.38 3.48
N ALA A 66 5.29 8.63 3.95
CA ALA A 66 6.46 9.43 4.31
C ALA A 66 7.19 8.89 5.54
N SER A 67 6.46 8.40 6.52
CA SER A 67 7.03 7.76 7.71
C SER A 67 7.56 6.37 7.39
N TYR A 68 6.87 5.61 6.53
CA TYR A 68 7.38 4.35 5.98
C TYR A 68 8.73 4.58 5.27
N ARG A 69 8.80 5.53 4.32
CA ARG A 69 10.04 5.88 3.62
C ARG A 69 11.16 6.32 4.58
N ARG A 70 10.83 7.08 5.63
CA ARG A 70 11.82 7.54 6.62
C ARG A 70 12.40 6.37 7.44
N GLN A 71 11.59 5.37 7.76
CA GLN A 71 12.08 4.15 8.44
C GLN A 71 13.00 3.33 7.54
N PHE A 72 12.66 3.17 6.25
CA PHE A 72 13.49 2.46 5.29
C PHE A 72 14.79 3.20 4.94
N ARG A 73 14.75 4.53 4.78
CA ARG A 73 15.96 5.36 4.55
C ARG A 73 16.87 5.46 5.78
N LYS A 74 16.34 5.16 6.98
CA LYS A 74 17.15 5.05 8.21
C LYS A 74 17.91 3.72 8.29
N LYS A 75 17.67 2.75 7.39
CA LYS A 75 18.63 1.67 7.15
C LYS A 75 19.83 2.31 6.45
N PRO A 76 20.93 2.57 7.16
CA PRO A 76 21.97 3.42 6.63
C PRO A 76 22.58 2.73 5.42
N ALA A 77 22.78 3.49 4.34
CA ALA A 77 23.72 3.14 3.28
C ALA A 77 25.20 3.12 3.78
N ALA A 78 25.43 3.10 5.11
CA ALA A 78 26.74 3.12 5.76
C ALA A 78 27.47 1.77 5.72
N LEU A 79 26.96 0.77 4.97
CA LEU A 79 27.70 -0.43 4.59
C LEU A 79 28.03 -0.44 3.07
N ALA A 80 27.90 0.70 2.38
CA ALA A 80 28.24 0.84 0.96
C ALA A 80 29.34 1.88 0.70
N ALA A 81 30.11 2.23 1.73
CA ALA A 81 31.30 3.08 1.64
C ALA A 81 32.41 2.44 2.48
N TRP A 82 33.06 1.43 1.91
CA TRP A 82 34.37 0.92 2.35
C TRP A 82 35.39 1.27 1.27
#